data_AF-A0A2V6DV38-F1
#
_entry.id   AF-A0A2V6DV38-F1
#
_cell.length_a   1.000
_cell.length_b   1.000
_cell.length_c   1.000
_cell.angle_alpha   90.00
_cell.angle_beta   90.00
_cell.angle_gamma   90.00
#
_symmetry.space_group_name_H-M   'P 1'
#
loop_
_entity.id
_entity.type
_entity.pdbx_description
1 polymer ?
#
loop_
_entity_poly.entity_id
_entity_poly.type
_entity_poly.pdbx_seq_one_letter_code
_entity_poly.pdbx_strand_id
1 'polypeptide(L)'
;MQPSEALSASAQVAVALAGFAGVVVAFRNRSVHEWSKIDKFRLRILLTNSAIPFVLSILGMVLSSTSLDLATIWRLCSIFTFVMIVSMASGYRASYRRFSSAEFKTSGGRIVIFYTSSIIGIGVTLLQLYNVITLQTFWP
;
A
#
# COMPACT_ATOMS: atom_id res chain seq x y z
N MET A 1 -0.31 1.68 23.83
CA MET A 1 0.41 0.68 23.02
C MET A 1 1.82 1.19 22.81
N GLN A 2 2.82 0.34 22.99
CA GLN A 2 4.19 0.73 22.64
C GLN A 2 4.31 0.84 21.11
N PRO A 3 5.14 1.75 20.56
CA PRO A 3 5.30 1.93 19.12
C PRO A 3 5.67 0.62 18.41
N SER A 4 6.52 -0.19 19.04
CA SER A 4 6.95 -1.52 18.59
C SER A 4 5.79 -2.52 18.50
N GLU A 5 4.86 -2.50 19.44
CA GLU A 5 3.65 -3.36 19.41
C GLU A 5 2.74 -2.98 18.26
N ALA A 6 2.54 -1.68 18.03
CA ALA A 6 1.73 -1.19 16.91
C ALA A 6 2.35 -1.53 15.55
N LEU A 7 3.67 -1.42 15.42
CA LEU A 7 4.43 -1.83 14.24
C LEU A 7 4.31 -3.34 13.99
N SER A 8 4.46 -4.15 15.03
CA SER A 8 4.33 -5.62 14.95
C SER A 8 2.91 -6.05 14.58
N ALA A 9 1.89 -5.49 15.22
CA ALA A 9 0.49 -5.78 14.89
C ALA A 9 0.16 -5.41 13.43
N SER A 10 0.66 -4.27 12.95
CA SER A 10 0.48 -3.85 11.56
C SER A 10 1.14 -4.82 10.57
N ALA A 11 2.36 -5.29 10.88
CA ALA A 11 3.04 -6.30 10.08
C ALA A 11 2.28 -7.63 10.04
N GLN A 12 1.73 -8.07 11.18
CA GLN A 12 0.93 -9.30 11.25
C GLN A 12 -0.34 -9.23 10.41
N VAL A 13 -1.08 -8.11 10.50
CA VAL A 13 -2.28 -7.89 9.67
C VAL A 13 -1.93 -7.90 8.19
N ALA A 14 -0.84 -7.24 7.81
CA ALA A 14 -0.36 -7.20 6.44
C ALA A 14 -0.01 -8.59 5.89
N VAL A 15 0.71 -9.40 6.66
CA VAL A 15 1.06 -10.79 6.31
C VAL A 15 -0.19 -11.65 6.22
N ALA A 16 -1.13 -11.52 7.17
CA ALA A 16 -2.38 -12.27 7.16
C ALA A 16 -3.20 -11.98 5.88
N LEU A 17 -3.35 -10.70 5.52
CA LEU A 17 -4.04 -10.30 4.28
C LEU A 17 -3.34 -10.83 3.03
N ALA A 18 -2.01 -10.78 2.97
CA ALA A 18 -1.24 -11.36 1.87
C ALA A 18 -1.40 -12.90 1.80
N GLY A 19 -1.41 -13.58 2.95
CA GLY A 19 -1.63 -15.00 3.07
C GLY A 19 -3.01 -15.43 2.57
N PHE A 20 -4.07 -14.76 3.02
CA PHE A 20 -5.44 -15.01 2.54
C PHE A 20 -5.59 -14.74 1.05
N ALA A 21 -4.93 -13.71 0.52
CA ALA A 21 -4.88 -13.46 -0.92
C ALA A 21 -4.25 -14.64 -1.68
N GLY A 22 -3.11 -15.15 -1.18
CA GLY A 22 -2.44 -16.31 -1.75
C GLY A 22 -3.33 -17.56 -1.74
N VAL A 23 -4.04 -17.81 -0.64
CA VAL A 23 -5.02 -18.90 -0.53
C VAL A 23 -6.12 -18.75 -1.59
N VAL A 24 -6.75 -17.58 -1.71
CA VAL A 24 -7.81 -17.33 -2.71
C VAL A 24 -7.30 -17.54 -4.15
N VAL A 25 -6.05 -17.18 -4.42
CA VAL A 25 -5.41 -17.42 -5.73
C VAL A 25 -5.20 -18.91 -5.96
N ALA A 26 -4.68 -19.64 -4.97
CA ALA A 26 -4.38 -21.07 -5.08
C ALA A 26 -5.65 -21.92 -5.26
N PHE A 27 -6.76 -21.54 -4.61
CA PHE A 27 -8.04 -22.24 -4.72
C PHE A 27 -8.89 -21.81 -5.92
N ARG A 28 -8.46 -20.82 -6.71
CA ARG A 28 -9.20 -20.43 -7.91
C ARG A 28 -8.93 -21.43 -9.03
N ASN A 29 -10.00 -22.03 -9.55
CA ASN A 29 -9.98 -23.09 -10.56
C ASN A 29 -9.48 -22.67 -11.97
N ARG A 30 -8.75 -21.57 -12.11
CA ARG A 30 -8.12 -21.14 -13.37
C ARG A 30 -6.67 -20.78 -13.13
N SER A 31 -5.79 -21.25 -14.01
CA SER A 31 -4.37 -20.89 -13.98
C SER A 31 -4.21 -19.37 -14.03
N VAL A 32 -3.25 -18.81 -13.29
CA VAL A 32 -3.02 -17.35 -13.25
C VAL A 32 -2.81 -16.79 -14.67
N HIS A 33 -2.27 -17.59 -15.59
CA HIS A 33 -2.07 -17.20 -16.99
C HIS A 33 -3.39 -16.92 -17.72
N GLU A 34 -4.44 -17.69 -17.45
CA GLU A 34 -5.78 -17.53 -18.06
C GLU A 34 -6.61 -16.40 -17.46
N TRP A 35 -6.12 -15.76 -16.39
CA TRP A 35 -6.87 -14.68 -15.77
C TRP A 35 -6.95 -13.47 -16.70
N SER A 36 -8.14 -12.86 -16.72
CA SER A 36 -8.33 -11.55 -17.34
C SER A 36 -7.33 -10.55 -16.74
N LYS A 37 -6.87 -9.62 -17.58
CA LYS A 37 -5.92 -8.58 -17.18
C LYS A 37 -6.42 -7.79 -15.96
N ILE A 38 -7.74 -7.64 -15.80
CA ILE A 38 -8.37 -6.95 -14.67
C ILE A 38 -8.21 -7.71 -13.34
N ASP A 39 -8.30 -9.04 -13.37
CA ASP A 39 -8.17 -9.87 -12.16
C ASP A 39 -6.71 -9.91 -11.70
N LYS A 40 -5.77 -10.02 -12.66
CA LYS A 40 -4.33 -9.87 -12.39
C LYS A 40 -4.03 -8.51 -11.77
N PHE A 41 -4.67 -7.45 -12.27
CA PHE A 41 -4.50 -6.09 -11.74
C PHE A 41 -5.08 -5.93 -10.34
N ARG A 42 -6.27 -6.47 -10.06
CA ARG A 42 -6.88 -6.49 -8.70
C ARG A 42 -6.02 -7.25 -7.71
N LEU A 43 -5.52 -8.43 -8.09
CA LEU A 43 -4.62 -9.20 -7.26
C LEU A 43 -3.33 -8.42 -6.97
N ARG A 44 -2.75 -7.80 -8.00
CA ARG A 44 -1.56 -6.96 -7.84
C ARG A 44 -1.82 -5.79 -6.92
N ILE A 45 -2.97 -5.12 -7.01
CA ILE A 45 -3.35 -4.04 -6.09
C ILE A 45 -3.40 -4.57 -4.66
N LEU A 46 -4.10 -5.69 -4.45
CA LEU A 46 -4.28 -6.25 -3.12
C LEU A 46 -2.95 -6.68 -2.49
N LEU A 47 -2.10 -7.40 -3.23
CA LEU A 47 -0.77 -7.79 -2.78
C LEU A 47 0.12 -6.58 -2.49
N THR A 48 0.06 -5.54 -3.33
CA THR A 48 0.86 -4.31 -3.11
C THR A 48 0.39 -3.57 -1.86
N ASN A 49 -0.93 -3.47 -1.65
CA ASN A 49 -1.51 -2.82 -0.46
C ASN A 49 -1.24 -3.59 0.83
N SER A 50 -0.99 -4.90 0.76
CA SER A 50 -0.52 -5.70 1.91
C SER A 50 1.00 -5.61 2.09
N ALA A 51 1.79 -5.63 1.02
CA ALA A 51 3.25 -5.64 1.11
C ALA A 51 3.83 -4.31 1.62
N ILE A 52 3.25 -3.17 1.23
CA ILE A 52 3.72 -1.84 1.65
C ILE A 52 3.69 -1.65 3.17
N PRO A 53 2.55 -1.83 3.87
CA PRO A 53 2.51 -1.66 5.32
C PRO A 53 3.46 -2.65 6.01
N PHE A 54 3.63 -3.86 5.48
CA PHE A 54 4.61 -4.82 6.00
C PHE A 54 6.05 -4.28 5.91
N VAL A 55 6.47 -3.82 4.72
CA VAL A 55 7.82 -3.27 4.52
C VAL A 55 8.04 -2.02 5.38
N LEU A 56 7.04 -1.14 5.49
CA LEU A 56 7.09 0.04 6.35
C LEU A 56 7.20 -0.33 7.83
N SER A 57 6.47 -1.34 8.28
CA SER A 57 6.57 -1.84 9.65
C SER A 57 7.95 -2.42 9.96
N ILE A 58 8.54 -3.18 9.04
CA ILE A 58 9.91 -3.69 9.19
C ILE A 58 10.90 -2.54 9.20
N LEU A 59 10.79 -1.58 8.28
CA LEU A 59 11.68 -0.43 8.21
C LEU A 59 11.62 0.39 9.51
N GLY A 60 10.41 0.64 10.03
CA GLY A 60 10.21 1.32 11.31
C GLY A 60 10.87 0.56 12.46
N MET A 61 10.67 -0.75 12.56
CA MET A 61 11.32 -1.57 13.59
C MET A 61 12.86 -1.55 13.50
N VAL A 62 13.43 -1.63 12.28
CA VAL A 62 14.89 -1.58 12.07
C VAL A 62 15.45 -0.21 12.47
N LEU A 63 14.82 0.87 12.04
CA LEU A 63 15.24 2.23 12.38
C LEU A 63 15.12 2.48 13.90
N SER A 64 14.07 1.98 14.54
CA SER A 64 13.91 2.04 16.01
C SER A 64 14.94 1.23 16.79
N SER A 65 15.60 0.25 16.17
CA SER A 65 16.71 -0.49 16.80
C SER A 65 18.05 0.26 16.74
N THR A 66 18.11 1.37 16.01
CA THR A 66 19.31 2.20 15.87
C THR A 66 19.30 3.32 16.92
N SER A 67 20.47 3.77 17.38
CA SER A 67 20.62 4.92 18.29
C SER A 67 20.36 6.30 17.65
N LEU A 68 19.49 6.35 16.63
CA LEU A 68 19.13 7.59 15.95
C LEU A 68 18.08 8.34 16.76
N ASP A 69 18.13 9.67 16.67
CA ASP A 69 17.10 10.51 17.26
C ASP A 69 15.71 10.21 16.65
N LEU A 70 14.67 10.24 17.49
CA LEU A 70 13.29 9.88 17.12
C LEU A 70 12.79 10.73 15.94
N ALA A 71 13.19 12.02 15.92
CA ALA A 71 12.87 12.93 14.83
C ALA A 71 13.46 12.49 13.49
N THR A 72 14.66 11.90 13.50
CA THR A 72 15.35 11.42 12.30
C THR A 72 14.72 10.13 11.79
N ILE A 73 14.40 9.19 12.69
CA ILE A 73 13.68 7.95 12.37
C ILE A 73 12.33 8.29 11.70
N TRP A 74 11.60 9.23 12.28
CA TRP A 74 10.31 9.68 11.76
C TRP A 74 10.40 10.26 10.35
N ARG A 75 11.39 11.13 10.10
CA ARG A 75 11.63 11.73 8.78
C ARG A 75 11.97 10.66 7.75
N LEU A 76 12.84 9.71 8.08
CA LEU A 76 13.22 8.63 7.17
C LEU A 76 12.03 7.73 6.82
N CYS A 77 11.24 7.32 7.80
CA CYS A 77 10.01 6.55 7.58
C CYS A 77 9.01 7.31 6.70
N SER A 78 8.84 8.61 6.92
CA SER A 78 7.90 9.43 6.15
C SER A 78 8.34 9.65 4.71
N ILE A 79 9.63 9.95 4.49
CA ILE A 79 10.21 10.06 3.13
C ILE A 79 10.07 8.74 2.38
N PHE A 80 10.41 7.63 3.04
CA PHE A 80 10.32 6.32 2.42
C PHE A 80 8.86 5.96 2.06
N THR A 81 7.91 6.28 2.94
CA THR A 81 6.49 6.06 2.64
C THR A 81 6.02 6.90 1.46
N PHE A 82 6.40 8.18 1.42
CA PHE A 82 6.08 9.06 0.30
C PHE A 82 6.59 8.50 -1.04
N VAL A 83 7.86 8.08 -1.09
CA VAL A 83 8.46 7.48 -2.29
C VAL A 83 7.71 6.22 -2.73
N MET A 84 7.34 5.35 -1.80
CA MET A 84 6.56 4.15 -2.11
C MET A 84 5.18 4.48 -2.67
N ILE A 85 4.45 5.42 -2.07
CA ILE A 85 3.11 5.80 -2.54
C ILE A 85 3.18 6.43 -3.94
N VAL A 86 4.14 7.33 -4.19
CA VAL A 86 4.32 7.96 -5.52
C VAL A 86 4.70 6.92 -6.58
N SER A 87 5.59 5.99 -6.25
CA SER A 87 5.97 4.89 -7.14
C SER A 87 4.77 3.99 -7.45
N MET A 88 3.91 3.74 -6.48
CA MET A 88 2.69 2.95 -6.68
C MET A 88 1.66 3.68 -7.54
N ALA A 89 1.40 4.96 -7.25
CA ALA A 89 0.47 5.78 -8.01
C ALA A 89 0.88 5.91 -9.49
N SER A 90 2.18 6.07 -9.76
CA SER A 90 2.71 6.07 -11.13
C SER A 90 2.57 4.70 -11.81
N GLY A 91 2.86 3.60 -11.10
CA GLY A 91 2.66 2.24 -11.59
C GLY A 91 1.19 1.89 -11.90
N TYR A 92 0.26 2.33 -11.04
CA TYR A 92 -1.17 2.19 -11.26
C TYR A 92 -1.66 3.05 -12.41
N ARG A 93 -1.21 4.30 -12.52
CA ARG A 93 -1.54 5.16 -13.66
C ARG A 93 -1.01 4.59 -14.98
N ALA A 94 0.21 4.08 -15.00
CA ALA A 94 0.80 3.44 -16.18
C ALA A 94 0.04 2.16 -16.58
N SER A 95 -0.35 1.33 -15.59
CA SER A 95 -1.17 0.14 -15.83
C SER A 95 -2.58 0.51 -16.29
N TYR A 96 -3.20 1.52 -15.69
CA TYR A 96 -4.52 2.04 -16.06
C TYR A 96 -4.55 2.57 -17.50
N ARG A 97 -3.54 3.32 -17.93
CA ARG A 97 -3.43 3.79 -19.33
C ARG A 97 -3.36 2.67 -20.35
N ARG A 98 -3.00 1.44 -19.95
CA ARG A 98 -2.98 0.25 -20.81
C ARG A 98 -4.34 -0.46 -20.87
N PHE A 99 -5.30 -0.11 -20.01
CA PHE A 99 -6.66 -0.67 -20.03
C PHE A 99 -7.59 0.22 -20.86
N SER A 100 -8.38 -0.39 -21.74
CA SER A 100 -9.42 0.33 -22.50
C SER A 100 -10.65 0.54 -21.62
N SER A 101 -11.28 1.71 -21.69
CA SER A 101 -12.49 2.06 -20.91
C SER A 101 -13.65 1.08 -21.12
N ALA A 102 -13.63 0.31 -22.21
CA ALA A 102 -14.59 -0.77 -22.50
C ALA A 102 -14.42 -1.98 -21.56
N GLU A 103 -13.20 -2.40 -21.23
CA GLU A 103 -12.94 -3.60 -20.40
C GLU A 103 -13.40 -3.43 -18.94
N PHE A 104 -13.39 -2.19 -18.41
CA PHE A 104 -13.91 -1.86 -17.08
C PHE A 104 -15.43 -2.00 -17.01
N LYS A 105 -16.14 -1.62 -18.07
CA LYS A 105 -17.60 -1.68 -18.17
C LYS A 105 -18.07 -3.14 -18.25
N THR A 106 -17.37 -3.98 -19.01
CA THR A 106 -17.67 -5.42 -19.15
C THR A 106 -17.36 -6.22 -17.89
N SER A 107 -16.37 -5.80 -17.09
CA SER A 107 -15.94 -6.50 -15.87
C SER A 107 -16.69 -6.08 -14.60
N GLY A 108 -17.76 -5.28 -14.72
CA GLY A 108 -18.53 -4.76 -13.58
C GLY A 108 -17.73 -3.84 -12.64
N GLY A 109 -16.55 -3.38 -13.07
CA GLY A 109 -15.69 -2.52 -12.27
C GLY A 109 -16.27 -1.12 -12.18
N ARG A 110 -16.84 -0.75 -11.04
CA ARG A 110 -17.25 0.64 -10.81
C ARG A 110 -16.00 1.51 -10.76
N ILE A 111 -15.81 2.31 -11.81
CA ILE A 111 -14.80 3.37 -11.91
C ILE A 111 -14.71 4.21 -10.62
N VAL A 112 -15.85 4.39 -9.95
CA VAL A 112 -16.00 5.05 -8.65
C VAL A 112 -15.05 4.48 -7.59
N ILE A 113 -14.91 3.15 -7.46
CA ILE A 113 -14.04 2.52 -6.45
C ILE A 113 -12.56 2.88 -6.68
N PHE A 114 -12.17 3.03 -7.94
CA PHE A 114 -10.80 3.38 -8.31
C PHE A 114 -10.51 4.87 -8.09
N TYR A 115 -11.50 5.73 -8.35
CA TYR A 115 -11.39 7.16 -8.06
C TYR A 115 -11.42 7.45 -6.55
N THR A 116 -12.29 6.78 -5.78
CA THR A 116 -12.32 6.96 -4.32
C THR A 116 -11.04 6.48 -3.67
N SER A 117 -10.50 5.32 -4.06
CA SER A 117 -9.20 4.85 -3.55
C SER A 117 -8.04 5.77 -3.95
N SER A 118 -8.08 6.34 -5.15
CA SER A 118 -7.08 7.34 -5.60
C SER A 118 -7.18 8.64 -4.80
N ILE A 119 -8.39 9.14 -4.53
CA ILE A 119 -8.61 10.35 -3.71
C ILE A 119 -8.13 10.13 -2.28
N ILE A 120 -8.47 8.98 -1.68
CA ILE A 120 -7.98 8.61 -0.33
C ILE A 120 -6.45 8.53 -0.34
N GLY A 121 -5.85 7.88 -1.33
CA GLY A 121 -4.39 7.79 -1.46
C GLY A 121 -3.71 9.15 -1.59
N ILE A 122 -4.28 10.07 -2.38
CA ILE A 122 -3.79 11.46 -2.51
C ILE A 122 -3.90 12.18 -1.17
N GLY A 123 -5.03 12.05 -0.47
CA GLY A 123 -5.24 12.64 0.85
C GLY A 123 -4.22 12.16 1.88
N VAL A 124 -3.97 10.84 1.94
CA VAL A 124 -2.94 10.25 2.82
C VAL A 124 -1.54 10.75 2.46
N THR A 125 -1.23 10.89 1.17
CA THR A 125 0.08 11.39 0.71
C THR A 125 0.28 12.85 1.10
N LEU A 126 -0.75 13.69 0.92
CA LEU A 126 -0.71 15.10 1.32
C LEU A 126 -0.59 15.24 2.83
N LEU A 127 -1.30 14.41 3.60
CA LEU A 127 -1.20 14.37 5.05
C LEU A 127 0.19 13.95 5.51
N GLN A 128 0.81 12.97 4.84
CA GLN A 128 2.20 12.60 5.09
C GLN A 128 3.18 13.72 4.76
N LEU A 129 3.00 14.41 3.64
CA LEU A 129 3.83 15.55 3.27
C LEU A 129 3.70 16.69 4.30
N TYR A 130 2.47 16.96 4.76
CA TYR A 130 2.21 17.92 5.81
C TYR A 130 2.88 17.53 7.13
N ASN A 131 2.82 16.25 7.50
CA ASN A 131 3.48 15.69 8.69
C ASN A 131 5.00 15.86 8.64
N VAL A 132 5.63 15.63 7.47
CA VAL A 132 7.06 15.88 7.24
C VAL A 132 7.45 17.35 7.45
N ILE A 133 6.59 18.29 7.00
CA ILE A 133 6.91 19.72 6.96
C ILE A 133 6.63 20.42 8.29
N THR A 134 5.54 20.08 8.98
CA THR A 134 5.01 20.94 10.05
C THR A 134 5.04 20.35 11.45
N LEU A 135 4.93 19.02 11.64
CA LEU A 135 4.57 18.48 12.95
C LEU A 135 5.34 17.20 13.29
N GLN A 136 6.31 17.29 14.19
CA GLN A 136 6.79 16.20 15.06
C GLN A 136 5.70 15.74 16.07
N THR A 137 4.41 15.86 15.74
CA THR A 137 3.35 16.06 16.75
C THR A 137 2.19 15.10 16.62
N PHE A 138 2.08 14.35 15.52
CA PHE A 138 0.96 13.43 15.36
C PHE A 138 1.12 12.15 16.19
N TRP A 139 2.35 11.79 16.59
CA TRP A 139 2.64 10.72 17.54
C TRP A 139 3.72 11.18 18.53
N PRO A 140 3.36 11.62 19.75
CA PRO A 140 4.28 11.64 20.89
C PRO A 140 4.64 10.23 21.35
#